data_AF-A0A093JCT3-F1
#
_entry.id   AF-A0A093JCT3-F1
#
_cell.length_a   1.000
_cell.length_b   1.000
_cell.length_c   1.000
_cell.angle_alpha   90.00
_cell.angle_beta   90.00
_cell.angle_gamma   90.00
#
_symmetry.space_group_name_H-M   'P 1'
#
loop_
_entity.id
_entity.type
_entity.pdbx_description
1 polymer ?
#
loop_
_entity_poly.entity_id
_entity_poly.type
_entity_poly.pdbx_seq_one_letter_code
_entity_poly.pdbx_strand_id
1 'polypeptide(L)'
;YRAILKKEKRKKKRQALARLRDSEATEKDESVSEEEEEDLEEEDEDEEEKKLEAERQKLHEQWLLREEKAQEEFKLKKEKEEAARKRQEEEERKIKEEWEEQQRKEREAAQQKQQEKREREAAVQRMLDQAESQLENGVSWHNPEPPENIGTEKDRANCPFYIKTGSCRFGDRREQSRQGGSRSGPRREQLVRGMFLTFGMEQCRRDDYDTDASLEYSDEETYQQFLEFYEDVLPEFQNVGKVVQFKWVSDPSRGCVTVMLCPLCREKDCQAALALFSGRWYAGRQLHCEFCPVTRWKTAICG
;
A
#
# COMPACT_ATOMS: atom_id res chain seq x y z
N TYR A 1 62.36 -24.92 -18.38
CA TYR A 1 61.95 -26.13 -19.14
C TYR A 1 62.93 -26.46 -20.27
N ARG A 2 63.14 -25.61 -21.29
CA ARG A 2 64.07 -25.86 -22.42
C ARG A 2 65.51 -26.23 -22.01
N ALA A 3 66.08 -25.56 -21.01
CA ALA A 3 67.45 -25.85 -20.54
C ALA A 3 67.59 -27.25 -19.89
N ILE A 4 66.51 -27.73 -19.25
CA ILE A 4 66.48 -29.06 -18.61
C ILE A 4 66.36 -30.14 -19.68
N LEU A 5 65.49 -29.95 -20.67
CA LEU A 5 65.38 -30.84 -21.83
C LEU A 5 66.69 -30.94 -22.62
N LYS A 6 67.38 -29.81 -22.88
CA LYS A 6 68.71 -29.83 -23.52
C LYS A 6 69.76 -30.56 -22.67
N LYS A 7 69.69 -30.46 -21.34
CA LYS A 7 70.59 -31.17 -20.41
C LYS A 7 70.33 -32.67 -20.42
N GLU A 8 69.07 -33.09 -20.46
CA GLU A 8 68.70 -34.51 -20.56
C GLU A 8 69.04 -35.12 -21.92
N LYS A 9 68.78 -34.42 -23.03
CA LYS A 9 69.23 -34.85 -24.37
C LYS A 9 70.75 -35.07 -24.41
N ARG A 10 71.54 -34.10 -23.93
CA ARG A 10 73.02 -34.23 -23.83
C ARG A 10 73.45 -35.40 -22.95
N LYS A 11 72.71 -35.71 -21.88
CA LYS A 11 73.00 -36.85 -20.99
C LYS A 11 72.70 -38.18 -21.70
N LYS A 12 71.59 -38.28 -22.43
CA LYS A 12 71.26 -39.47 -23.24
C LYS A 12 72.28 -39.69 -24.36
N LYS A 13 72.70 -38.64 -25.09
CA LYS A 13 73.74 -38.74 -26.14
C LYS A 13 75.06 -39.30 -25.60
N ARG A 14 75.52 -38.81 -24.43
CA ARG A 14 76.72 -39.37 -23.76
C ARG A 14 76.57 -40.84 -23.35
N GLN A 15 75.36 -41.25 -22.94
CA GLN A 15 75.09 -42.64 -22.55
C GLN A 15 74.97 -43.57 -23.75
N ALA A 16 74.43 -43.10 -24.87
CA ALA A 16 74.35 -43.86 -26.12
C ALA A 16 75.76 -44.07 -26.72
N LEU A 17 76.56 -43.01 -26.83
CA LEU A 17 77.96 -43.10 -27.30
C LEU A 17 78.82 -44.02 -26.43
N ALA A 18 78.60 -44.03 -25.11
CA ALA A 18 79.27 -44.98 -24.22
C ALA A 18 78.86 -46.43 -24.50
N ARG A 19 77.58 -46.67 -24.76
CA ARG A 19 77.07 -48.01 -25.10
C ARG A 19 77.55 -48.49 -26.47
N LEU A 20 77.64 -47.59 -27.46
CA LEU A 20 78.17 -47.88 -28.79
C LEU A 20 79.65 -48.26 -28.74
N ARG A 21 80.47 -47.52 -27.97
CA ARG A 21 81.87 -47.90 -27.70
C ARG A 21 82.01 -49.25 -27.02
N ASP A 22 81.12 -49.55 -26.07
CA ASP A 22 81.13 -50.83 -25.37
C ASP A 22 80.64 -51.98 -26.28
N SER A 23 79.81 -51.72 -27.30
CA SER A 23 79.33 -52.70 -28.28
C SER A 23 80.28 -52.90 -29.47
N GLU A 24 80.95 -51.86 -29.97
CA GLU A 24 82.03 -51.96 -30.97
C GLU A 24 83.23 -52.75 -30.44
N ALA A 25 83.47 -52.70 -29.12
CA ALA A 25 84.47 -53.54 -28.47
C ALA A 25 84.12 -55.04 -28.52
N THR A 26 82.87 -55.40 -28.85
CA THR A 26 82.38 -56.79 -28.91
C THR A 26 82.09 -57.32 -30.32
N GLU A 27 81.96 -56.49 -31.35
CA GLU A 27 81.66 -56.95 -32.72
C GLU A 27 82.66 -56.35 -33.74
N LYS A 28 83.36 -57.23 -34.46
CA LYS A 28 84.17 -56.87 -35.64
C LYS A 28 83.27 -56.94 -36.88
N ASP A 29 83.29 -55.85 -37.64
CA ASP A 29 82.97 -55.73 -39.08
C ASP A 29 81.48 -55.55 -39.45
N GLU A 30 81.04 -54.29 -39.51
CA GLU A 30 80.31 -53.69 -40.63
C GLU A 30 80.33 -52.16 -40.44
N SER A 31 81.20 -51.46 -41.19
CA SER A 31 81.29 -50.00 -41.13
C SER A 31 80.14 -49.37 -41.91
N VAL A 32 79.08 -48.99 -41.22
CA VAL A 32 78.38 -47.73 -41.55
C VAL A 32 79.22 -46.64 -40.90
N SER A 33 79.68 -45.65 -41.67
CA SER A 33 80.53 -44.59 -41.12
C SER A 33 79.77 -43.82 -40.04
N GLU A 34 80.40 -43.55 -38.89
CA GLU A 34 79.84 -42.69 -37.83
C GLU A 34 79.32 -41.35 -38.37
N GLU A 35 79.88 -40.87 -39.49
CA GLU A 35 79.44 -39.68 -40.22
C GLU A 35 78.04 -39.84 -40.87
N GLU A 36 77.67 -41.03 -41.36
CA GLU A 36 76.35 -41.31 -41.95
C GLU A 36 75.25 -41.47 -40.87
N GLU A 37 75.57 -42.01 -39.69
CA GLU A 37 74.64 -42.05 -38.55
C GLU A 37 74.44 -40.66 -37.92
N GLU A 38 75.51 -39.85 -37.80
CA GLU A 38 75.37 -38.47 -37.31
C GLU A 38 74.58 -37.58 -38.28
N ASP A 39 74.77 -37.74 -39.60
CA ASP A 39 74.00 -36.99 -40.62
C ASP A 39 72.50 -37.37 -40.59
N LEU A 40 72.17 -38.66 -40.44
CA LEU A 40 70.77 -39.12 -40.33
C LEU A 40 70.09 -38.64 -39.02
N GLU A 41 70.82 -38.60 -37.91
CA GLU A 41 70.32 -38.05 -36.65
C GLU A 41 70.09 -36.52 -36.72
N GLU A 42 70.96 -35.77 -37.41
CA GLU A 42 70.76 -34.33 -37.63
C GLU A 42 69.55 -34.06 -38.55
N GLU A 43 69.35 -34.86 -39.60
CA GLU A 43 68.16 -34.77 -40.46
C GLU A 43 66.85 -35.04 -39.69
N ASP A 44 66.84 -36.03 -38.79
CA ASP A 44 65.69 -36.35 -37.93
C ASP A 44 65.39 -35.23 -36.91
N GLU A 45 66.42 -34.61 -36.30
CA GLU A 45 66.25 -33.48 -35.39
C GLU A 45 65.69 -32.24 -36.11
N ASP A 46 66.15 -31.96 -37.33
CA ASP A 46 65.65 -30.88 -38.18
C ASP A 46 64.19 -31.13 -38.61
N GLU A 47 63.82 -32.37 -38.90
CA GLU A 47 62.44 -32.75 -39.18
C GLU A 47 61.51 -32.57 -37.97
N GLU A 48 61.96 -32.93 -36.77
CA GLU A 48 61.21 -32.71 -35.53
C GLU A 48 61.01 -31.21 -35.25
N GLU A 49 62.04 -30.38 -35.46
CA GLU A 49 61.94 -28.93 -35.26
C GLU A 49 60.94 -28.30 -36.24
N LYS A 50 60.97 -28.70 -37.52
CA LYS A 50 59.97 -28.29 -38.53
C LYS A 50 58.55 -28.69 -38.15
N LYS A 51 58.35 -29.90 -37.60
CA LYS A 51 57.03 -30.37 -37.12
C LYS A 51 56.52 -29.52 -35.94
N LEU A 52 57.39 -29.20 -34.97
CA LEU A 52 57.05 -28.35 -33.83
C LEU A 52 56.78 -26.89 -34.22
N GLU A 53 57.49 -26.37 -35.22
CA GLU A 53 57.23 -25.04 -35.78
C GLU A 53 55.87 -25.00 -36.49
N ALA A 54 55.55 -26.02 -37.29
CA ALA A 54 54.24 -26.15 -37.93
C ALA A 54 53.11 -26.28 -36.91
N GLU A 55 53.28 -27.03 -35.82
CA GLU A 55 52.31 -27.08 -34.73
C GLU A 55 52.13 -25.73 -34.03
N ARG A 56 53.22 -25.00 -33.81
CA ARG A 56 53.15 -23.66 -33.21
C ARG A 56 52.42 -22.67 -34.12
N GLN A 57 52.65 -22.74 -35.43
CA GLN A 57 51.93 -21.93 -36.42
C GLN A 57 50.44 -22.24 -36.39
N LYS A 58 50.06 -23.53 -36.40
CA LYS A 58 48.65 -23.96 -36.28
C LYS A 58 48.00 -23.45 -34.98
N LEU A 59 48.70 -23.53 -33.85
CA LEU A 59 48.20 -23.01 -32.58
C LEU A 59 48.05 -21.48 -32.59
N HIS A 60 48.97 -20.77 -33.24
CA HIS A 60 48.90 -19.32 -33.40
C HIS A 60 47.71 -18.91 -34.28
N GLU A 61 47.48 -19.59 -35.40
CA GLU A 61 46.31 -19.38 -36.26
C GLU A 61 45.00 -19.63 -35.49
N GLN A 62 44.92 -20.73 -34.73
CA GLN A 62 43.77 -21.00 -33.89
C GLN A 62 43.57 -19.95 -32.79
N TRP A 63 44.65 -19.36 -32.27
CA TRP A 63 44.57 -18.27 -31.31
C TRP A 63 44.03 -17.00 -31.97
N LEU A 64 44.53 -16.63 -33.16
CA LEU A 64 44.04 -15.48 -33.92
C LEU A 64 42.55 -15.59 -34.25
N LEU A 65 42.09 -16.78 -34.68
CA LEU A 65 40.67 -17.02 -34.95
C LEU A 65 39.80 -16.88 -33.69
N ARG A 66 40.29 -17.33 -32.53
CA ARG A 66 39.58 -17.15 -31.25
C ARG A 66 39.55 -15.68 -30.85
N GLU A 67 40.64 -14.95 -31.07
CA GLU A 67 40.75 -13.53 -30.75
C GLU A 67 39.80 -12.70 -31.62
N GLU A 68 39.75 -12.97 -32.93
CA GLU A 68 38.82 -12.33 -33.86
C GLU A 68 37.36 -12.57 -33.44
N LYS A 69 37.00 -13.83 -33.17
CA LYS A 69 35.66 -14.18 -32.69
C LYS A 69 35.31 -13.48 -31.37
N ALA A 70 36.26 -13.39 -30.43
CA ALA A 70 36.05 -12.68 -29.17
C ALA A 70 35.84 -11.17 -29.39
N GLN A 71 36.54 -10.57 -30.35
CA GLN A 71 36.34 -9.16 -30.72
C GLN A 71 34.98 -8.92 -31.39
N GLU A 72 34.53 -9.82 -32.26
CA GLU A 72 33.20 -9.75 -32.87
C GLU A 72 32.09 -9.88 -31.83
N GLU A 73 32.20 -10.86 -30.92
CA GLU A 73 31.25 -11.04 -29.82
C GLU A 73 31.22 -9.82 -28.88
N PHE A 74 32.38 -9.21 -28.61
CA PHE A 74 32.47 -7.99 -27.83
C PHE A 74 31.77 -6.80 -28.51
N LYS A 75 31.98 -6.61 -29.82
CA LYS A 75 31.30 -5.58 -30.62
C LYS A 75 29.79 -5.79 -30.63
N LEU A 76 29.33 -7.01 -30.91
CA LEU A 76 27.91 -7.36 -30.92
C LEU A 76 27.26 -7.13 -29.54
N LYS A 77 27.97 -7.48 -28.46
CA LYS A 77 27.50 -7.23 -27.09
C LYS A 77 27.37 -5.75 -26.81
N LYS A 78 28.33 -4.93 -27.26
CA LYS A 78 28.29 -3.47 -27.12
C LYS A 78 27.13 -2.84 -27.89
N GLU A 79 26.89 -3.27 -29.12
CA GLU A 79 25.75 -2.80 -29.92
C GLU A 79 24.41 -3.16 -29.27
N LYS A 80 24.27 -4.38 -28.73
CA LYS A 80 23.07 -4.80 -27.99
C LYS A 80 22.85 -3.98 -26.72
N GLU A 81 23.92 -3.69 -25.98
CA GLU A 81 23.88 -2.85 -24.78
C GLU A 81 23.47 -1.41 -25.11
N GLU A 82 24.04 -0.82 -26.16
CA GLU A 82 23.66 0.52 -26.62
C GLU A 82 22.21 0.57 -27.13
N ALA A 83 21.78 -0.45 -27.88
CA ALA A 83 20.40 -0.57 -28.32
C ALA A 83 19.41 -0.73 -27.15
N ALA A 84 19.78 -1.49 -26.11
CA ALA A 84 18.98 -1.61 -24.90
C ALA A 84 18.88 -0.27 -24.14
N ARG A 85 20.00 0.45 -24.01
CA ARG A 85 20.02 1.78 -23.40
C ARG A 85 19.13 2.78 -24.15
N LYS A 86 19.18 2.80 -25.48
CA LYS A 86 18.31 3.64 -26.31
C LYS A 86 16.81 3.32 -26.12
N ARG A 87 16.46 2.03 -25.99
CA ARG A 87 15.06 1.63 -25.70
C ARG A 87 14.61 2.11 -24.33
N GLN A 88 15.46 2.01 -23.31
CA GLN A 88 15.18 2.52 -21.97
C GLN A 88 14.99 4.05 -21.99
N GLU A 89 15.87 4.79 -22.65
CA GLU A 89 15.74 6.26 -22.80
C GLU A 89 14.44 6.65 -23.54
N GLU A 90 14.01 5.90 -24.55
CA GLU A 90 12.73 6.12 -25.24
C GLU A 90 11.51 5.81 -24.36
N GLU A 91 11.56 4.74 -23.57
CA GLU A 91 10.51 4.38 -22.60
C GLU A 91 10.40 5.44 -21.50
N GLU A 92 11.52 5.88 -20.93
CA GLU A 92 11.55 6.97 -19.94
C GLU A 92 11.01 8.28 -20.52
N ARG A 93 11.32 8.60 -21.77
CA ARG A 93 10.78 9.78 -22.45
C ARG A 93 9.26 9.67 -22.61
N LYS A 94 8.73 8.51 -23.02
CA LYS A 94 7.27 8.28 -23.12
C LYS A 94 6.58 8.42 -21.76
N ILE A 95 7.14 7.80 -20.71
CA ILE A 95 6.60 7.90 -19.35
C ILE A 95 6.58 9.37 -18.89
N LYS A 96 7.65 10.12 -19.17
CA LYS A 96 7.72 11.54 -18.84
C LYS A 96 6.69 12.37 -19.60
N GLU A 97 6.54 12.15 -20.91
CA GLU A 97 5.52 12.82 -21.73
C GLU A 97 4.09 12.53 -21.25
N GLU A 98 3.80 11.26 -20.92
CA GLU A 98 2.50 10.85 -20.35
C GLU A 98 2.24 11.50 -19.00
N TRP A 99 3.25 11.56 -18.13
CA TRP A 99 3.16 12.21 -16.82
C TRP A 99 2.95 13.73 -16.95
N GLU A 100 3.65 14.39 -17.87
CA GLU A 100 3.47 15.82 -18.16
C GLU A 100 2.05 16.11 -18.72
N GLU A 101 1.51 15.23 -19.57
CA GLU A 101 0.15 15.36 -20.09
C GLU A 101 -0.90 15.17 -18.98
N GLN A 102 -0.71 14.19 -18.08
CA GLN A 102 -1.58 14.01 -16.92
C GLN A 102 -1.56 15.23 -16.00
N GLN A 103 -0.38 15.77 -15.70
CA GLN A 103 -0.23 16.98 -14.90
C GLN A 103 -0.90 18.20 -15.55
N ARG A 104 -0.84 18.33 -16.88
CA ARG A 104 -1.56 19.39 -17.60
C ARG A 104 -3.07 19.23 -17.46
N LYS A 105 -3.61 18.02 -17.66
CA LYS A 105 -5.06 17.73 -17.50
C LYS A 105 -5.53 18.01 -16.07
N GLU A 106 -4.73 17.64 -15.07
CA GLU A 106 -5.05 17.90 -13.66
C GLU A 106 -5.09 19.41 -13.37
N ARG A 107 -4.12 20.19 -13.87
CA ARG A 107 -4.10 21.65 -13.74
C ARG A 107 -5.29 22.31 -14.44
N GLU A 108 -5.63 21.87 -15.66
CA GLU A 108 -6.80 22.36 -16.40
C GLU A 108 -8.11 22.04 -15.66
N ALA A 109 -8.26 20.83 -15.15
CA ALA A 109 -9.42 20.43 -14.35
C ALA A 109 -9.53 21.22 -13.03
N ALA A 110 -8.40 21.48 -12.37
CA ALA A 110 -8.36 22.31 -11.15
C ALA A 110 -8.78 23.76 -11.45
N GLN A 111 -8.31 24.34 -12.56
CA GLN A 111 -8.71 25.67 -13.01
C GLN A 111 -10.21 25.73 -13.35
N GLN A 112 -10.75 24.73 -14.05
CA GLN A 112 -12.18 24.64 -14.35
C GLN A 112 -13.02 24.56 -13.07
N LYS A 113 -12.63 23.70 -12.11
CA LYS A 113 -13.31 23.58 -10.82
C LYS A 113 -13.26 24.87 -10.01
N GLN A 114 -12.14 25.60 -10.07
CA GLN A 114 -12.01 26.91 -9.42
C GLN A 114 -12.90 27.97 -10.11
N GLN A 115 -12.99 27.94 -11.44
CA GLN A 115 -13.87 28.84 -12.19
C GLN A 115 -15.34 28.55 -11.89
N GLU A 116 -15.77 27.29 -11.90
CA GLU A 116 -17.13 26.88 -11.54
C GLU A 116 -17.49 27.31 -10.11
N LYS A 117 -16.54 27.17 -9.17
CA LYS A 117 -16.73 27.65 -7.79
C LYS A 117 -16.95 29.16 -7.76
N ARG A 118 -16.15 29.95 -8.48
CA ARG A 118 -16.30 31.42 -8.57
C ARG A 118 -17.62 31.81 -9.23
N GLU A 119 -18.05 31.11 -10.28
CA GLU A 119 -19.33 31.35 -10.95
C GLU A 119 -20.51 31.05 -10.03
N ARG A 120 -20.42 29.97 -9.25
CA ARG A 120 -21.43 29.61 -8.23
C ARG A 120 -21.48 30.64 -7.11
N GLU A 121 -20.34 31.08 -6.59
CA GLU A 121 -20.25 32.15 -5.58
C GLU A 121 -20.84 33.46 -6.11
N ALA A 122 -20.49 33.85 -7.35
CA ALA A 122 -21.05 35.04 -7.99
C ALA A 122 -22.56 34.93 -8.28
N ALA A 123 -23.07 33.73 -8.58
CA ALA A 123 -24.52 33.51 -8.73
C ALA A 123 -25.25 33.65 -7.39
N VAL A 124 -24.69 33.12 -6.30
CA VAL A 124 -25.22 33.31 -4.94
C VAL A 124 -25.19 34.78 -4.56
N GLN A 125 -24.09 35.50 -4.82
CA GLN A 125 -24.00 36.92 -4.53
C GLN A 125 -25.07 37.72 -5.30
N ARG A 126 -25.26 37.46 -6.60
CA ARG A 126 -26.31 38.11 -7.39
C ARG A 126 -27.72 37.85 -6.84
N MET A 127 -27.99 36.64 -6.34
CA MET A 127 -29.27 36.32 -5.69
C MET A 127 -29.47 37.11 -4.40
N LEU A 128 -28.40 37.30 -3.61
CA LEU A 128 -28.42 38.12 -2.40
C LEU A 128 -28.66 39.60 -2.73
N ASP A 129 -27.92 40.16 -3.69
CA ASP A 129 -28.09 41.55 -4.12
C ASP A 129 -29.51 41.79 -4.69
N GLN A 130 -30.08 40.81 -5.41
CA GLN A 130 -31.46 40.85 -5.87
C GLN A 130 -32.46 40.83 -4.69
N ALA A 131 -32.22 40.03 -3.66
CA ALA A 131 -33.05 40.01 -2.45
C ALA A 131 -32.95 41.34 -1.68
N GLU A 132 -31.75 41.92 -1.55
CA GLU A 132 -31.54 43.22 -0.90
C GLU A 132 -32.26 44.36 -1.64
N SER A 133 -32.15 44.41 -2.98
CA SER A 133 -32.87 45.41 -3.78
C SER A 133 -34.41 45.25 -3.73
N GLN A 134 -34.93 44.05 -3.49
CA GLN A 134 -36.35 43.84 -3.22
C GLN A 134 -36.77 44.36 -1.85
N LEU A 135 -35.89 44.28 -0.84
CA LEU A 135 -36.12 44.83 0.50
C LEU A 135 -36.08 46.36 0.52
N GLU A 136 -35.24 47.00 -0.30
CA GLU A 136 -35.21 48.47 -0.45
C GLU A 136 -36.49 49.04 -1.08
N ASN A 137 -37.25 48.25 -1.86
CA ASN A 137 -38.52 48.65 -2.46
C ASN A 137 -39.74 48.60 -1.51
N GLY A 138 -39.51 48.58 -0.20
CA GLY A 138 -40.52 48.95 0.81
C GLY A 138 -41.55 47.87 1.18
N VAL A 139 -41.34 46.61 0.83
CA VAL A 139 -42.12 45.51 1.41
C VAL A 139 -41.33 44.92 2.58
N SER A 140 -41.67 45.37 3.80
CA SER A 140 -41.16 44.79 5.05
C SER A 140 -41.56 43.31 5.10
N TRP A 141 -40.61 42.43 4.76
CA TRP A 141 -40.83 40.99 4.82
C TRP A 141 -40.83 40.55 6.29
N HIS A 142 -42.01 40.51 6.89
CA HIS A 142 -42.17 39.91 8.21
C HIS A 142 -42.11 38.39 8.10
N ASN A 143 -41.16 37.79 8.79
CA ASN A 143 -41.19 36.35 9.05
C ASN A 143 -42.51 36.05 9.79
N PRO A 144 -43.41 35.21 9.25
CA PRO A 144 -44.68 34.92 9.88
C PRO A 144 -44.46 34.43 11.31
N GLU A 145 -45.28 34.90 12.24
CA GLU A 145 -45.15 34.50 13.65
C GLU A 145 -45.20 32.97 13.73
N PRO A 146 -44.19 32.34 14.35
CA PRO A 146 -44.08 30.90 14.38
C PRO A 146 -45.33 30.32 15.05
N PRO A 147 -45.90 29.21 14.53
CA PRO A 147 -47.05 28.57 15.14
C PRO A 147 -46.80 28.30 16.62
N GLU A 148 -47.69 28.76 17.49
CA GLU A 148 -47.65 28.39 18.90
C GLU A 148 -47.83 26.87 19.00
N ASN A 149 -46.87 26.22 19.66
CA ASN A 149 -46.89 24.81 20.04
C ASN A 149 -46.70 23.74 18.95
N ILE A 150 -45.52 23.70 18.33
CA ILE A 150 -44.89 22.43 17.95
C ILE A 150 -43.40 22.43 18.31
N GLY A 151 -43.06 21.90 19.49
CA GLY A 151 -41.76 21.28 19.76
C GLY A 151 -40.62 22.15 20.31
N THR A 152 -40.55 22.27 21.65
CA THR A 152 -39.37 22.06 22.53
C THR A 152 -37.98 22.67 22.26
N GLU A 153 -37.74 23.46 21.21
CA GLU A 153 -36.40 24.04 20.95
C GLU A 153 -36.16 25.38 21.68
N LYS A 154 -37.24 26.10 22.03
CA LYS A 154 -37.18 27.37 22.77
C LYS A 154 -37.18 27.22 24.30
N ASP A 155 -37.34 26.01 24.81
CA ASP A 155 -37.39 25.77 26.25
C ASP A 155 -35.97 25.75 26.81
N ARG A 156 -35.57 26.83 27.51
CA ARG A 156 -34.20 27.04 28.03
C ARG A 156 -33.76 25.95 29.02
N ALA A 157 -34.71 25.15 29.52
CA ALA A 157 -34.49 24.00 30.39
C ALA A 157 -34.04 22.72 29.64
N ASN A 158 -34.27 22.65 28.32
CA ASN A 158 -34.03 21.46 27.53
C ASN A 158 -32.84 21.67 26.57
N CYS A 159 -31.87 20.74 26.58
CA CYS A 159 -30.78 20.76 25.61
C CYS A 159 -31.30 20.40 24.20
N PRO A 160 -31.25 21.31 23.21
CA PRO A 160 -31.73 21.03 21.85
C PRO A 160 -30.93 19.90 21.19
N PHE A 161 -29.62 19.88 21.41
CA PHE A 161 -28.74 18.82 20.91
C PHE A 161 -29.15 17.44 21.44
N TYR A 162 -29.36 17.29 22.75
CA TYR A 162 -29.77 16.01 23.32
C TYR A 162 -31.12 15.52 22.80
N ILE A 163 -32.10 16.41 22.61
CA ILE A 163 -33.41 16.04 22.04
C ILE A 163 -33.26 15.61 20.58
N LYS A 164 -32.38 16.27 19.83
CA LYS A 164 -32.19 16.05 18.39
C LYS A 164 -31.32 14.83 18.07
N THR A 165 -30.28 14.57 18.84
CA THR A 165 -29.28 13.53 18.56
C THR A 165 -29.20 12.44 19.63
N GLY A 166 -29.89 12.57 20.75
CA GLY A 166 -29.83 11.62 21.87
C GLY A 166 -28.52 11.67 22.68
N SER A 167 -27.60 12.57 22.32
CA SER A 167 -26.29 12.71 22.96
C SER A 167 -25.89 14.18 23.06
N CYS A 168 -25.22 14.55 24.17
CA CYS A 168 -24.78 15.92 24.42
C CYS A 168 -23.26 15.95 24.69
N ARG A 169 -22.56 16.91 24.08
CA ARG A 169 -21.11 17.08 24.27
C ARG A 169 -20.70 17.41 25.71
N PHE A 170 -21.64 17.83 26.55
CA PHE A 170 -21.40 18.14 27.96
C PHE A 170 -21.76 16.98 28.91
N GLY A 171 -22.31 15.87 28.38
CA GLY A 171 -22.75 14.71 29.15
C GLY A 171 -23.67 15.07 30.31
N ASP A 172 -23.51 14.33 31.42
CA ASP A 172 -24.31 14.41 32.64
C ASP A 172 -24.17 15.73 33.43
N ARG A 173 -23.20 16.61 33.11
CA ARG A 173 -22.97 17.86 33.87
C ARG A 173 -24.16 18.83 33.81
N ARG A 174 -25.08 18.68 32.85
CA ARG A 174 -26.37 19.39 32.81
C ARG A 174 -27.57 18.53 33.21
N GLU A 175 -27.40 17.22 33.33
CA GLU A 175 -28.50 16.29 33.58
C GLU A 175 -28.89 16.24 35.06
N GLN A 176 -27.99 16.62 35.97
CA GLN A 176 -28.30 16.69 37.41
C GLN A 176 -29.23 17.86 37.79
N SER A 177 -29.29 18.93 36.97
CA SER A 177 -30.32 19.97 37.04
C SER A 177 -31.67 19.52 36.48
N ARG A 178 -31.75 18.29 35.94
CA ARG A 178 -32.85 17.77 35.13
C ARG A 178 -33.61 16.61 35.83
N GLN A 179 -33.48 16.49 37.14
CA GLN A 179 -34.40 15.71 37.97
C GLN A 179 -35.63 16.56 38.31
N GLY A 180 -36.57 16.71 37.37
CA GLY A 180 -37.80 17.44 37.66
C GLY A 180 -38.76 17.60 36.48
N GLY A 181 -38.27 17.49 35.25
CA GLY A 181 -39.10 17.53 34.05
C GLY A 181 -39.52 16.13 33.61
N SER A 182 -40.79 15.81 33.86
CA SER A 182 -41.54 14.61 33.45
C SER A 182 -40.92 13.78 32.31
N ARG A 183 -40.52 12.55 32.66
CA ARG A 183 -40.01 11.46 31.81
C ARG A 183 -41.10 10.85 30.89
N SER A 184 -42.01 11.66 30.34
CA SER A 184 -43.33 11.27 29.80
C SER A 184 -43.49 11.44 28.27
N GLY A 185 -42.40 11.35 27.50
CA GLY A 185 -42.48 11.14 26.05
C GLY A 185 -42.52 9.65 25.71
N PRO A 186 -43.15 9.23 24.59
CA PRO A 186 -43.17 7.84 24.18
C PRO A 186 -41.73 7.33 23.98
N ARG A 187 -41.34 6.30 24.73
CA ARG A 187 -39.98 5.72 24.71
C ARG A 187 -39.89 4.61 23.66
N ARG A 188 -39.77 4.99 22.39
CA ARG A 188 -39.80 4.02 21.29
C ARG A 188 -38.41 3.61 20.83
N GLU A 189 -37.38 4.38 21.16
CA GLU A 189 -36.02 4.19 20.69
C GLU A 189 -35.05 3.84 21.83
N GLN A 190 -34.11 2.95 21.53
CA GLN A 190 -33.08 2.51 22.47
C GLN A 190 -31.69 2.91 21.99
N LEU A 191 -30.90 3.40 22.92
CA LEU A 191 -29.51 3.78 22.72
C LEU A 191 -28.63 2.82 23.50
N VAL A 192 -27.69 2.14 22.85
CA VAL A 192 -26.62 1.41 23.54
C VAL A 192 -25.32 2.16 23.31
N ARG A 193 -24.84 2.83 24.36
CA ARG A 193 -23.65 3.65 24.29
C ARG A 193 -22.40 2.77 24.30
N GLY A 194 -21.49 3.00 23.35
CA GLY A 194 -20.15 2.39 23.36
C GLY A 194 -20.10 0.89 23.11
N MET A 195 -21.06 0.34 22.36
CA MET A 195 -21.13 -1.09 22.08
C MET A 195 -20.11 -1.54 21.01
N PHE A 196 -19.84 -0.69 20.02
CA PHE A 196 -18.84 -0.95 18.99
C PHE A 196 -17.67 0.02 19.13
N LEU A 197 -16.46 -0.50 19.13
CA LEU A 197 -15.22 0.25 19.33
C LEU A 197 -14.10 -0.60 18.72
N THR A 198 -13.47 -0.10 17.66
CA THR A 198 -12.27 -0.71 17.08
C THR A 198 -11.03 -0.10 17.71
N PHE A 199 -9.89 -0.78 17.61
CA PHE A 199 -8.64 -0.31 18.21
C PHE A 199 -8.21 1.07 17.66
N GLY A 200 -8.37 1.32 16.36
CA GLY A 200 -8.14 2.64 15.76
C GLY A 200 -9.07 3.75 16.29
N MET A 201 -10.31 3.42 16.69
CA MET A 201 -11.24 4.39 17.29
C MET A 201 -10.94 4.67 18.76
N GLU A 202 -10.41 3.70 19.49
CA GLU A 202 -10.04 3.82 20.90
C GLU A 202 -8.76 4.67 21.10
N GLN A 203 -7.84 4.61 20.13
CA GLN A 203 -6.62 5.44 20.11
C GLN A 203 -6.89 6.93 19.87
N CYS A 204 -7.97 7.33 19.19
CA CYS A 204 -8.36 8.75 19.08
C CYS A 204 -8.62 9.45 20.43
N ARG A 205 -8.72 8.70 21.54
CA ARG A 205 -8.90 9.25 22.89
C ARG A 205 -7.59 9.56 23.61
N ARG A 206 -6.47 9.09 23.08
CA ARG A 206 -5.15 9.28 23.66
C ARG A 206 -4.49 10.46 22.97
N ASP A 207 -4.17 11.50 23.74
CA ASP A 207 -3.33 12.65 23.33
C ASP A 207 -1.85 12.22 23.19
N ASP A 208 -1.59 10.97 22.85
CA ASP A 208 -0.27 10.41 22.70
C ASP A 208 0.19 10.81 21.28
N TYR A 209 1.33 11.49 21.18
CA TYR A 209 1.94 12.03 19.95
C TYR A 209 2.38 10.94 18.93
N ASP A 210 1.60 9.87 18.76
CA ASP A 210 1.85 8.83 17.77
C ASP A 210 1.01 9.11 16.52
N THR A 211 1.59 9.86 15.60
CA THR A 211 0.95 10.22 14.32
C THR A 211 0.76 8.99 13.42
N ASP A 212 1.49 7.90 13.70
CA ASP A 212 1.51 6.69 12.89
C ASP A 212 0.44 5.67 13.30
N ALA A 213 -0.12 5.79 14.51
CA ALA A 213 -1.13 4.85 15.03
C ALA A 213 -2.45 4.90 14.21
N SER A 214 -2.73 6.03 13.56
CA SER A 214 -3.85 6.19 12.62
C SER A 214 -3.59 5.60 11.22
N LEU A 215 -2.33 5.28 10.88
CA LEU A 215 -1.92 4.64 9.62
C LEU A 215 -1.88 3.10 9.72
N GLU A 216 -1.95 2.53 10.93
CA GLU A 216 -1.90 1.09 11.15
C GLU A 216 -3.19 0.34 10.76
N TYR A 217 -4.28 1.06 10.51
CA TYR A 217 -5.58 0.47 10.16
C TYR A 217 -6.13 1.09 8.89
N SER A 218 -6.36 0.25 7.90
CA SER A 218 -7.06 0.67 6.69
C SER A 218 -8.57 0.84 6.96
N ASP A 219 -9.21 1.74 6.20
CA ASP A 219 -10.68 1.89 6.22
C ASP A 219 -11.38 0.56 5.88
N GLU A 220 -10.73 -0.29 5.07
CA GLU A 220 -11.22 -1.61 4.67
C GLU A 220 -11.30 -2.58 5.86
N GLU A 221 -10.25 -2.64 6.70
CA GLU A 221 -10.24 -3.47 7.91
C GLU A 221 -11.27 -2.98 8.93
N THR A 222 -11.44 -1.66 9.05
CA THR A 222 -12.47 -1.08 9.92
C THR A 222 -13.88 -1.45 9.46
N TYR A 223 -14.11 -1.49 8.14
CA TYR A 223 -15.38 -1.92 7.56
C TYR A 223 -15.64 -3.42 7.79
N GLN A 224 -14.62 -4.27 7.66
CA GLN A 224 -14.76 -5.71 7.93
C GLN A 224 -15.10 -5.98 9.40
N GLN A 225 -14.40 -5.33 10.34
CA GLN A 225 -14.72 -5.41 11.78
C GLN A 225 -16.13 -4.91 12.07
N PHE A 226 -16.59 -3.90 11.33
CA PHE A 226 -17.97 -3.42 11.43
C PHE A 226 -18.99 -4.47 10.93
N LEU A 227 -18.70 -5.17 9.83
CA LEU A 227 -19.58 -6.23 9.32
C LEU A 227 -19.69 -7.38 10.32
N GLU A 228 -18.57 -7.84 10.88
CA GLU A 228 -18.56 -8.88 11.92
C GLU A 228 -19.40 -8.46 13.14
N PHE A 229 -19.22 -7.22 13.58
CA PHE A 229 -20.04 -6.65 14.65
C PHE A 229 -21.53 -6.62 14.29
N TYR A 230 -21.87 -6.21 13.07
CA TYR A 230 -23.26 -6.13 12.61
C TYR A 230 -23.92 -7.52 12.59
N GLU A 231 -23.21 -8.54 12.10
CA GLU A 231 -23.69 -9.92 12.03
C GLU A 231 -23.84 -10.57 13.41
N ASP A 232 -22.99 -10.22 14.37
CA ASP A 232 -23.06 -10.72 15.75
C ASP A 232 -24.21 -10.06 16.54
N VAL A 233 -24.38 -8.75 16.37
CA VAL A 233 -25.27 -7.95 17.23
C VAL A 233 -26.70 -7.88 16.71
N LEU A 234 -26.91 -7.83 15.40
CA LEU A 234 -28.25 -7.73 14.85
C LEU A 234 -29.18 -8.90 15.27
N PRO A 235 -28.75 -10.17 15.23
CA PRO A 235 -29.59 -11.30 15.63
C PRO A 235 -29.99 -11.26 17.11
N GLU A 236 -29.08 -10.82 17.99
CA GLU A 236 -29.36 -10.66 19.42
C GLU A 236 -30.51 -9.67 19.67
N PHE A 237 -30.53 -8.57 18.93
CA PHE A 237 -31.64 -7.61 19.02
C PHE A 237 -32.93 -8.12 18.35
N GLN A 238 -32.83 -8.92 17.29
CA GLN A 238 -33.98 -9.58 16.66
C GLN A 238 -34.65 -10.61 17.58
N ASN A 239 -33.90 -11.24 18.48
CA ASN A 239 -34.44 -12.19 19.46
C ASN A 239 -35.40 -11.54 20.47
N VAL A 240 -35.18 -10.26 20.82
CA VAL A 240 -36.04 -9.53 21.76
C VAL A 240 -37.25 -8.91 21.06
N GLY A 241 -37.13 -8.61 19.76
CA GLY A 241 -38.26 -8.27 18.92
C GLY A 241 -37.85 -7.71 17.56
N LYS A 242 -38.82 -7.14 16.83
CA LYS A 242 -38.59 -6.69 15.45
C LYS A 242 -37.78 -5.39 15.41
N VAL A 243 -36.57 -5.47 14.86
CA VAL A 243 -35.70 -4.31 14.58
C VAL A 243 -36.12 -3.69 13.24
N VAL A 244 -36.49 -2.39 13.23
CA VAL A 244 -36.84 -1.66 12.00
C VAL A 244 -35.63 -0.96 11.39
N GLN A 245 -34.78 -0.34 12.23
CA GLN A 245 -33.57 0.35 11.83
C GLN A 245 -32.43 0.07 12.82
N PHE A 246 -31.32 -0.42 12.29
CA PHE A 246 -30.07 -0.56 13.00
C PHE A 246 -29.12 0.54 12.52
N LYS A 247 -28.76 1.47 13.41
CA LYS A 247 -27.87 2.59 13.06
C LYS A 247 -26.68 2.62 14.00
N TRP A 248 -25.52 2.85 13.42
CA TRP A 248 -24.30 3.16 14.15
C TRP A 248 -23.91 4.59 13.86
N VAL A 249 -23.35 5.27 14.86
CA VAL A 249 -22.84 6.63 14.73
C VAL A 249 -21.39 6.61 15.18
N SER A 250 -20.48 6.89 14.26
CA SER A 250 -19.09 7.23 14.60
C SER A 250 -19.05 8.70 15.01
N ASP A 251 -18.72 8.97 16.28
CA ASP A 251 -18.45 10.34 16.75
C ASP A 251 -16.93 10.53 16.91
N PRO A 252 -16.27 11.25 15.99
CA PRO A 252 -14.84 11.52 16.05
C PRO A 252 -14.44 12.28 17.32
N SER A 253 -15.33 13.11 17.86
CA SER A 253 -15.03 13.97 19.01
C SER A 253 -15.00 13.24 20.35
N ARG A 254 -15.51 12.01 20.39
CA ARG A 254 -15.64 11.20 21.61
C ARG A 254 -14.94 9.86 21.53
N GLY A 255 -14.42 9.47 20.35
CA GLY A 255 -13.80 8.17 20.14
C GLY A 255 -14.73 7.01 20.52
N CYS A 256 -16.05 7.17 20.34
CA CYS A 256 -17.05 6.16 20.68
C CYS A 256 -18.01 5.99 19.51
N VAL A 257 -18.25 4.74 19.09
CA VAL A 257 -19.42 4.43 18.27
C VAL A 257 -20.60 4.22 19.18
N THR A 258 -21.63 5.04 19.00
CA THR A 258 -22.89 4.83 19.69
C THR A 258 -23.80 4.03 18.77
N VAL A 259 -24.16 2.83 19.21
CA VAL A 259 -25.06 1.95 18.47
C VAL A 259 -26.47 2.27 18.93
N MET A 260 -27.27 2.79 18.01
CA MET A 260 -28.59 3.33 18.32
C MET A 260 -29.63 2.54 17.56
N LEU A 261 -30.42 1.79 18.31
CA LEU A 261 -31.46 0.88 17.83
C LEU A 261 -32.80 1.60 17.83
N CYS A 262 -33.54 1.54 16.72
CA CYS A 262 -34.84 2.19 16.61
C CYS A 262 -35.79 1.40 15.70
N PRO A 263 -37.09 1.29 16.04
CA PRO A 263 -37.71 0.99 17.32
C PRO A 263 -38.08 -0.51 17.38
N LEU A 264 -38.16 -1.10 18.58
CA LEU A 264 -39.02 -2.28 18.71
C LEU A 264 -40.47 -1.80 18.56
N CYS A 265 -41.31 -2.56 17.85
CA CYS A 265 -42.66 -2.13 17.47
C CYS A 265 -43.55 -1.72 18.67
N ARG A 266 -43.16 -2.05 19.90
CA ARG A 266 -43.88 -1.74 21.13
C ARG A 266 -42.91 -1.26 22.22
N GLU A 267 -43.34 -0.28 23.01
CA GLU A 267 -42.60 0.24 24.17
C GLU A 267 -42.23 -0.85 25.18
N LYS A 268 -43.06 -1.90 25.29
CA LYS A 268 -42.80 -3.07 26.14
C LYS A 268 -41.57 -3.85 25.72
N ASP A 269 -41.37 -4.02 24.42
CA ASP A 269 -40.25 -4.77 23.86
C ASP A 269 -38.95 -3.97 24.07
N CYS A 270 -39.01 -2.64 23.95
CA CYS A 270 -37.90 -1.76 24.32
C CYS A 270 -37.56 -1.86 25.81
N GLN A 271 -38.55 -1.85 26.71
CA GLN A 271 -38.27 -2.06 28.14
C GLN A 271 -37.63 -3.42 28.42
N ALA A 272 -38.10 -4.48 27.77
CA ALA A 272 -37.55 -5.82 27.90
C ALA A 272 -36.10 -5.89 27.43
N ALA A 273 -35.79 -5.31 26.26
CA ALA A 273 -34.44 -5.22 25.73
C ALA A 273 -33.52 -4.40 26.64
N LEU A 274 -34.01 -3.29 27.21
CA LEU A 274 -33.22 -2.47 28.15
C LEU A 274 -32.80 -3.30 29.37
N ALA A 275 -33.76 -4.03 29.96
CA ALA A 275 -33.50 -4.87 31.13
C ALA A 275 -32.59 -6.07 30.81
N LEU A 276 -32.69 -6.61 29.59
CA LEU A 276 -31.90 -7.76 29.14
C LEU A 276 -30.45 -7.38 28.86
N PHE A 277 -30.21 -6.28 28.15
CA PHE A 277 -28.89 -5.90 27.67
C PHE A 277 -28.13 -4.99 28.65
N SER A 278 -28.83 -4.22 29.48
CA SER A 278 -28.17 -3.37 30.48
C SER A 278 -27.38 -4.22 31.47
N GLY A 279 -26.07 -3.99 31.53
CA GLY A 279 -25.17 -4.70 32.43
C GLY A 279 -24.56 -5.99 31.87
N ARG A 280 -24.93 -6.41 30.65
CA ARG A 280 -24.23 -7.48 29.93
C ARG A 280 -22.86 -7.02 29.45
N TRP A 281 -22.00 -7.97 29.11
CA TRP A 281 -20.66 -7.70 28.62
C TRP A 281 -20.55 -8.02 27.13
N TYR A 282 -19.89 -7.14 26.38
CA TYR A 282 -19.58 -7.30 24.97
C TYR A 282 -18.15 -6.78 24.72
N ALA A 283 -17.31 -7.58 24.05
CA ALA A 283 -15.93 -7.22 23.70
C ALA A 283 -15.13 -6.59 24.88
N GLY A 284 -15.27 -7.16 26.10
CA GLY A 284 -14.56 -6.69 27.29
C GLY A 284 -15.12 -5.41 27.95
N ARG A 285 -16.28 -4.91 27.51
CA ARG A 285 -16.95 -3.73 28.09
C ARG A 285 -18.37 -4.05 28.54
N GLN A 286 -18.81 -3.40 29.60
CA GLN A 286 -20.18 -3.50 30.08
C GLN A 286 -21.10 -2.60 29.25
N LEU A 287 -22.21 -3.15 28.78
CA LEU A 287 -23.20 -2.44 27.98
C LEU A 287 -24.06 -1.51 28.85
N HIS A 288 -24.08 -0.23 28.47
CA HIS A 288 -24.98 0.77 29.05
C HIS A 288 -26.11 1.11 28.07
N CYS A 289 -27.31 0.65 28.40
CA CYS A 289 -28.50 0.85 27.57
C CYS A 289 -29.36 1.98 28.17
N GLU A 290 -29.77 2.92 27.33
CA GLU A 290 -30.63 4.06 27.69
C GLU A 290 -31.76 4.21 26.67
N PHE A 291 -32.82 4.94 27.03
CA PHE A 291 -33.82 5.35 26.05
C PHE A 291 -33.35 6.56 25.28
N CYS A 292 -33.52 6.52 23.96
CA CYS A 292 -33.19 7.64 23.09
C CYS A 292 -34.40 8.55 22.89
N PRO A 293 -34.28 9.89 23.03
CA PRO A 293 -35.37 10.82 22.74
C PRO A 293 -35.56 11.11 21.24
N VAL A 294 -34.73 10.53 20.36
CA VAL A 294 -34.73 10.84 18.92
C VAL A 294 -35.94 10.21 18.24
N THR A 295 -36.85 11.05 17.77
CA THR A 295 -38.07 10.63 17.05
C THR A 295 -37.92 10.70 15.53
N ARG A 296 -37.00 11.52 15.01
CA ARG A 296 -36.80 11.73 13.56
C ARG A 296 -35.31 11.71 13.21
N TRP A 297 -34.91 10.70 12.46
CA TRP A 297 -33.51 10.53 12.06
C TRP A 297 -33.03 11.54 11.02
N LYS A 298 -33.90 11.99 10.11
CA LYS A 298 -33.51 12.94 9.06
C LYS A 298 -32.92 14.23 9.62
N THR A 299 -33.35 14.63 10.81
CA THR A 299 -32.83 15.82 11.50
C THR A 299 -31.61 15.54 12.35
N ALA A 300 -31.32 14.28 12.68
CA ALA A 300 -30.22 13.88 13.56
C ALA A 300 -28.90 13.60 12.80
N ILE A 301 -28.99 13.37 11.49
CA ILE A 301 -27.84 13.06 10.63
C ILE A 301 -27.17 14.38 10.21
N CYS A 302 -25.84 14.41 10.21
CA CYS A 302 -25.06 15.53 9.69
C CYS A 302 -25.29 15.64 8.17
N GLY A 303 -25.58 16.86 7.70
CA GLY A 303 -25.76 17.17 6.28
C GLY A 303 -24.46 17.53 5.59
#